data_AF-A0A2G2QIL9-F1
#
_entry.id   AF-A0A2G2QIL9-F1
#
_cell.length_a   1.000
_cell.length_b   1.000
_cell.length_c   1.000
_cell.angle_alpha   90.00
_cell.angle_beta   90.00
_cell.angle_gamma   90.00
#
_symmetry.space_group_name_H-M   'P 1'
#
loop_
_entity.id
_entity.type
_entity.pdbx_description
1 polymer ?
#
loop_
_entity_poly.entity_id
_entity_poly.type
_entity_poly.pdbx_seq_one_letter_code
_entity_poly.pdbx_strand_id
1 'polypeptide(L)'
;MTNDQSKPTEFISIVVRLLGLAMLVIGLFIGIKVIFEAWDLYDQPQRIERFAEAIEQGSHIDSLIASLSPKLIKKSPSNEQNSFSSPSIENNDESLKITYFLAWFIAIILLMVIGGLASSAIRTGGQLALYDLQVKRFARLLMEEVQHKNNS
;
A
#
# COMPACT_ATOMS: atom_id res chain seq x y z
N MET A 1 47.65 28.93 6.15
CA MET A 1 47.28 27.52 6.36
C MET A 1 45.91 27.30 5.75
N THR A 2 45.78 26.22 4.99
CA THR A 2 44.88 26.01 3.86
C THR A 2 43.41 25.83 4.24
N ASN A 3 42.57 26.77 3.80
CA ASN A 3 41.12 26.65 3.72
C ASN A 3 40.76 25.64 2.62
N ASP A 4 40.56 24.37 2.97
CA ASP A 4 40.09 23.34 2.01
C ASP A 4 38.96 22.47 2.59
N GLN A 5 38.24 22.98 3.60
CA GLN A 5 37.15 22.24 4.26
C GLN A 5 35.76 22.46 3.66
N SER A 6 35.60 23.29 2.61
CA SER A 6 34.29 23.61 2.01
C SER A 6 33.89 22.68 0.85
N LYS A 7 34.86 22.18 0.07
CA LYS A 7 34.60 21.33 -1.11
C LYS A 7 33.88 20.01 -0.82
N PRO A 8 34.24 19.22 0.21
CA PRO A 8 33.63 17.91 0.40
C PRO A 8 32.16 18.00 0.85
N THR A 9 31.81 18.99 1.67
CA THR A 9 30.45 19.23 2.16
C THR A 9 29.52 19.74 1.07
N GLU A 10 30.02 20.61 0.20
CA GLU A 10 29.25 21.10 -0.95
C GLU A 10 28.97 19.98 -1.95
N PHE A 11 29.97 19.15 -2.26
CA PHE A 11 29.79 17.97 -3.13
C PHE A 11 28.81 16.96 -2.54
N ILE A 12 28.89 16.65 -1.24
CA ILE A 12 27.92 15.78 -0.56
C ILE A 12 26.49 16.34 -0.66
N SER A 13 26.33 17.66 -0.53
CA SER A 13 25.02 18.31 -0.62
C SER A 13 24.38 18.17 -2.01
N ILE A 14 25.19 18.29 -3.07
CA ILE A 14 24.76 18.10 -4.46
C ILE A 14 24.29 16.66 -4.67
N VAL A 15 25.07 15.68 -4.19
CA VAL A 15 24.75 14.25 -4.35
C VAL A 15 23.47 13.88 -3.61
N VAL A 16 23.32 14.34 -2.36
CA VAL A 16 22.10 14.13 -1.55
C VAL A 16 20.89 14.75 -2.23
N ARG A 17 21.03 15.94 -2.83
CA ARG A 17 19.96 16.61 -3.56
C ARG A 17 19.55 15.86 -4.82
N LEU A 18 20.52 15.36 -5.58
CA LEU A 18 20.28 14.55 -6.78
C LEU A 18 19.59 13.23 -6.41
N LEU A 19 20.01 12.59 -5.32
CA LEU A 19 19.40 11.37 -4.79
C LEU A 19 17.96 11.63 -4.32
N GLY A 20 17.73 12.76 -3.64
CA GLY A 20 16.39 13.19 -3.23
C GLY A 20 15.46 13.42 -4.43
N LEU A 21 15.97 14.07 -5.48
CA LEU A 21 15.23 14.24 -6.74
C LEU A 21 14.91 12.89 -7.40
N ALA A 22 15.87 11.96 -7.46
CA ALA A 22 15.65 10.64 -8.01
C ALA A 22 14.58 9.86 -7.23
N MET A 23 14.66 9.86 -5.90
CA MET A 23 13.65 9.26 -5.02
C MET A 23 12.25 9.86 -5.24
N LEU A 24 12.15 11.17 -5.45
CA LEU A 24 10.89 11.85 -5.74
C LEU A 24 10.30 11.36 -7.06
N VAL A 25 11.10 11.29 -8.13
CA VAL A 25 10.65 10.81 -9.45
C VAL A 25 10.20 9.35 -9.38
N ILE A 26 10.96 8.50 -8.70
CA ILE A 26 10.64 7.08 -8.52
C ILE A 26 9.33 6.92 -7.72
N GLY A 27 9.20 7.62 -6.60
CA GLY A 27 8.00 7.57 -5.78
C GLY A 27 6.76 8.07 -6.53
N LEU A 28 6.90 9.14 -7.32
CA LEU A 28 5.83 9.65 -8.17
C LEU A 28 5.43 8.64 -9.26
N PHE A 29 6.40 8.04 -9.94
CA PHE A 29 6.16 7.02 -10.96
C PHE A 29 5.40 5.82 -10.39
N ILE A 30 5.84 5.31 -9.24
CA ILE A 30 5.19 4.20 -8.54
C ILE A 30 3.78 4.61 -8.11
N GLY A 31 3.62 5.82 -7.56
CA GLY A 31 2.31 6.34 -7.17
C GLY A 31 1.32 6.34 -8.34
N ILE A 32 1.71 6.90 -9.49
CA ILE A 32 0.88 6.90 -10.70
C ILE A 32 0.54 5.47 -11.14
N LYS A 33 1.51 4.56 -11.12
CA LYS A 33 1.28 3.15 -11.45
C LYS A 33 0.25 2.51 -10.51
N VAL A 34 0.30 2.79 -9.22
CA VAL A 34 -0.66 2.28 -8.22
C VAL A 34 -2.09 2.75 -8.54
N ILE A 35 -2.27 4.01 -8.95
CA ILE A 35 -3.59 4.51 -9.38
C ILE A 35 -4.09 3.72 -10.59
N PHE A 36 -3.24 3.49 -11.61
CA PHE A 36 -3.64 2.72 -12.77
C PHE A 36 -3.91 1.26 -12.46
N GLU A 37 -3.13 0.63 -11.58
CA GLU A 37 -3.35 -0.73 -11.12
C GLU A 37 -4.69 -0.85 -10.38
N ALA A 38 -5.02 0.13 -9.52
CA ALA A 38 -6.31 0.18 -8.84
C ALA A 38 -7.48 0.33 -9.83
N TRP A 39 -7.30 1.14 -10.87
CA TRP A 39 -8.29 1.30 -11.94
C TRP A 39 -8.45 0.03 -12.77
N ASP A 40 -7.35 -0.60 -13.16
CA ASP A 40 -7.33 -1.85 -13.93
C ASP A 40 -7.95 -3.00 -13.12
N LEU A 41 -7.74 -3.04 -11.80
CA LEU A 41 -8.38 -4.00 -10.91
C LEU A 41 -9.90 -3.82 -10.85
N TYR A 42 -10.37 -2.57 -10.92
CA TYR A 42 -11.80 -2.25 -10.99
C TYR A 42 -12.40 -2.65 -12.35
N ASP A 43 -11.68 -2.42 -13.45
CA ASP A 43 -12.15 -2.68 -14.81
C ASP A 43 -12.12 -4.18 -15.17
N GLN A 44 -11.22 -4.97 -14.58
CA GLN A 44 -11.07 -6.41 -14.83
C GLN A 44 -11.19 -7.25 -13.54
N PRO A 45 -12.42 -7.60 -13.10
CA PRO A 45 -12.63 -8.42 -11.90
C PRO A 45 -12.06 -9.85 -12.01
N GLN A 46 -11.80 -10.33 -13.23
CA GLN A 46 -11.24 -11.67 -13.50
C GLN A 46 -9.87 -11.93 -12.87
N ARG A 47 -9.06 -10.90 -12.59
CA ARG A 47 -7.79 -11.07 -11.86
C ARG A 47 -8.03 -11.48 -10.41
N ILE A 48 -9.09 -10.95 -9.79
CA ILE A 48 -9.46 -11.30 -8.42
C ILE A 48 -9.98 -12.73 -8.35
N GLU A 49 -10.70 -13.19 -9.37
CA GLU A 49 -11.14 -14.59 -9.44
C GLU A 49 -9.95 -15.56 -9.43
N ARG A 50 -8.92 -15.30 -10.27
CA ARG A 50 -7.69 -16.11 -10.27
C ARG A 50 -6.92 -16.02 -8.97
N PHE A 51 -6.89 -14.86 -8.33
CA PHE A 51 -6.23 -14.68 -7.03
C PHE A 51 -7.01 -15.40 -5.91
N ALA A 52 -8.33 -15.35 -5.94
CA ALA A 52 -9.20 -16.06 -5.01
C ALA A 52 -9.05 -17.58 -5.19
N GLU A 53 -8.98 -18.07 -6.43
CA GLU A 53 -8.74 -19.48 -6.72
C GLU A 53 -7.35 -19.93 -6.21
N ALA A 54 -6.31 -19.12 -6.40
CA ALA A 54 -4.99 -19.41 -5.85
C ALA A 54 -4.98 -19.43 -4.31
N ILE A 55 -5.72 -18.53 -3.65
CA ILE A 55 -5.88 -18.54 -2.19
C ILE A 55 -6.65 -19.77 -1.72
N GLU A 56 -7.74 -20.14 -2.40
CA GLU A 56 -8.54 -21.31 -2.05
C GLU A 56 -7.74 -22.60 -2.25
N GLN A 57 -6.97 -22.70 -3.34
CA GLN A 57 -6.09 -23.84 -3.59
C GLN A 57 -4.99 -23.96 -2.53
N GLY A 58 -4.48 -22.84 -2.00
CA GLY A 58 -3.43 -22.83 -0.99
C GLY A 58 -3.92 -22.97 0.46
N SER A 59 -5.14 -22.51 0.75
CA SER A 59 -5.61 -22.32 2.13
C SER A 59 -6.97 -22.97 2.43
N HIS A 60 -7.69 -23.47 1.43
CA HIS A 60 -8.96 -24.18 1.58
C HIS A 60 -9.98 -23.45 2.49
N ILE A 61 -9.98 -22.12 2.46
CA ILE A 61 -10.68 -21.26 3.43
C ILE A 61 -12.19 -21.45 3.31
N ASP A 62 -12.69 -21.54 2.09
CA ASP A 62 -14.12 -21.73 1.83
C ASP A 62 -14.59 -23.05 2.45
N SER A 63 -13.80 -24.13 2.34
CA SER A 63 -14.12 -25.43 2.96
C SER A 63 -14.03 -25.44 4.50
N LEU A 64 -13.11 -24.66 5.09
CA LEU A 64 -12.96 -24.55 6.54
C LEU A 64 -14.09 -23.72 7.15
N ILE A 65 -14.52 -22.65 6.49
CA ILE A 65 -15.67 -21.85 6.94
C ILE A 65 -16.97 -22.63 6.70
N ALA A 66 -17.11 -23.30 5.56
CA ALA A 66 -18.25 -24.15 5.24
C ALA A 66 -18.35 -25.40 6.11
N SER A 67 -17.30 -25.80 6.84
CA SER A 67 -17.39 -26.85 7.86
C SER A 67 -17.69 -26.31 9.28
N LEU A 68 -17.38 -25.03 9.54
CA LEU A 68 -17.79 -24.34 10.78
C LEU A 68 -19.26 -23.88 10.74
N SER A 69 -19.72 -23.38 9.59
CA SER A 69 -21.09 -22.90 9.35
C SER A 69 -22.22 -23.93 9.55
N PRO A 70 -22.09 -25.23 9.17
CA PRO A 70 -23.14 -26.23 9.34
C PRO A 70 -23.44 -26.52 10.82
N LYS A 71 -22.56 -26.13 11.75
CA LYS A 71 -22.85 -26.25 13.19
C LYS A 71 -23.80 -25.15 13.71
N LEU A 72 -23.90 -24.02 13.01
CA LEU A 72 -24.76 -22.89 13.39
C LEU A 72 -26.17 -22.98 12.78
N ILE A 73 -26.35 -23.69 11.66
CA ILE A 73 -27.64 -23.80 10.95
C ILE A 73 -28.43 -25.06 11.37
N LYS A 74 -27.79 -26.09 11.95
CA LYS A 74 -28.43 -27.38 12.28
C LYS A 74 -29.26 -27.41 13.58
N LYS A 75 -29.77 -26.27 14.05
CA LYS A 75 -30.73 -26.22 15.16
C LYS A 75 -32.00 -25.48 14.78
N SER A 76 -32.79 -26.09 13.91
CA SER A 76 -34.24 -25.90 13.84
C SER A 76 -34.91 -27.28 13.94
N PRO A 77 -35.87 -27.49 14.86
CA PRO A 77 -36.49 -28.80 15.08
C PRO A 77 -37.69 -29.04 14.14
N SER A 78 -38.05 -30.32 13.99
CA SER A 78 -39.22 -30.91 13.29
C SER A 78 -39.07 -31.07 11.77
N ASN A 79 -39.35 -32.20 11.12
CA ASN A 79 -40.03 -33.44 11.51
C ASN A 79 -39.63 -34.57 10.53
N GLU A 80 -39.69 -35.81 11.03
CA GLU A 80 -39.72 -37.16 10.42
C GLU A 80 -39.51 -37.44 8.91
N GLN A 81 -38.76 -38.55 8.72
CA GLN A 81 -38.98 -39.71 7.83
C GLN A 81 -38.41 -39.77 6.39
N ASN A 82 -37.49 -40.75 6.27
CA ASN A 82 -37.24 -41.68 5.16
C ASN A 82 -37.13 -41.13 3.73
N SER A 83 -35.91 -41.22 3.17
CA SER A 83 -35.69 -41.78 1.82
C SER A 83 -34.25 -42.23 1.62
N PHE A 84 -34.16 -43.36 0.94
CA PHE A 84 -33.00 -44.17 0.57
C PHE A 84 -32.07 -43.43 -0.42
N SER A 85 -30.80 -43.86 -0.45
CA SER A 85 -29.78 -43.63 -1.49
C SER A 85 -29.39 -42.19 -1.80
N SER A 86 -28.17 -41.82 -1.36
CA SER A 86 -27.43 -40.66 -1.85
C SER A 86 -27.35 -40.65 -3.38
N PRO A 87 -27.90 -39.65 -4.08
CA PRO A 87 -27.13 -39.05 -5.14
C PRO A 87 -26.02 -38.28 -4.42
N SER A 88 -24.77 -38.43 -4.85
CA SER A 88 -23.74 -37.43 -4.59
C SER A 88 -24.32 -36.12 -5.11
N ILE A 89 -24.86 -35.33 -4.20
CA ILE A 89 -25.19 -33.93 -4.43
C ILE A 89 -23.87 -33.35 -4.90
N GLU A 90 -23.80 -33.16 -6.20
CA GLU A 90 -22.98 -32.17 -6.84
C GLU A 90 -23.30 -30.89 -6.08
N ASN A 91 -22.55 -30.66 -5.00
CA ASN A 91 -22.54 -29.41 -4.28
C ASN A 91 -21.92 -28.43 -5.26
N ASN A 92 -22.73 -28.01 -6.24
CA ASN A 92 -22.70 -26.69 -6.82
C ASN A 92 -23.04 -25.77 -5.65
N ASP A 93 -22.08 -25.67 -4.74
CA ASP A 93 -22.07 -24.74 -3.66
C ASP A 93 -22.04 -23.36 -4.33
N GLU A 94 -23.22 -22.77 -4.45
CA GLU A 94 -23.42 -21.33 -4.27
C GLU A 94 -22.96 -20.91 -2.84
N SER A 95 -21.92 -21.54 -2.28
CA SER A 95 -21.17 -21.02 -1.17
C SER A 95 -20.59 -19.72 -1.68
N LEU A 96 -21.14 -18.62 -1.18
CA LEU A 96 -20.55 -17.30 -1.26
C LEU A 96 -19.03 -17.48 -1.16
N LYS A 97 -18.32 -17.20 -2.26
CA LYS A 97 -16.86 -17.31 -2.32
C LYS A 97 -16.30 -16.23 -1.39
N ILE A 98 -16.23 -16.52 -0.10
CA ILE A 98 -15.70 -15.61 0.93
C ILE A 98 -14.25 -15.27 0.56
N THR A 99 -13.56 -16.23 -0.02
CA THR A 99 -12.23 -16.05 -0.60
C THR A 99 -12.18 -14.97 -1.70
N TYR A 100 -13.24 -14.75 -2.49
CA TYR A 100 -13.33 -13.63 -3.45
C TYR A 100 -13.36 -12.26 -2.76
N PHE A 101 -14.13 -12.13 -1.67
CA PHE A 101 -14.15 -10.89 -0.87
C PHE A 101 -12.82 -10.67 -0.15
N LEU A 102 -12.20 -11.74 0.35
CA LEU A 102 -10.90 -11.70 0.98
C LEU A 102 -9.80 -11.24 0.01
N ALA A 103 -9.84 -11.73 -1.23
CA ALA A 103 -8.94 -11.32 -2.31
C ALA A 103 -9.03 -9.81 -2.60
N TRP A 104 -10.25 -9.24 -2.66
CA TRP A 104 -10.47 -7.80 -2.77
C TRP A 104 -9.86 -7.01 -1.61
N PHE A 105 -10.06 -7.48 -0.37
CA PHE A 105 -9.53 -6.82 0.82
C PHE A 105 -8.00 -6.81 0.83
N ILE A 106 -7.37 -7.95 0.51
CA ILE A 106 -5.92 -8.07 0.41
C ILE A 106 -5.37 -7.13 -0.67
N ALA A 107 -6.02 -7.07 -1.84
CA ALA A 107 -5.59 -6.21 -2.94
C ALA A 107 -5.60 -4.72 -2.56
N ILE A 108 -6.66 -4.26 -1.89
CA ILE A 108 -6.76 -2.87 -1.40
C ILE A 108 -5.66 -2.57 -0.38
N ILE A 109 -5.40 -3.48 0.57
CA ILE A 109 -4.31 -3.32 1.54
C ILE A 109 -2.97 -3.22 0.83
N LEU A 110 -2.72 -4.08 -0.17
CA LEU A 110 -1.46 -4.08 -0.91
C LEU A 110 -1.26 -2.76 -1.65
N LEU A 111 -2.29 -2.27 -2.34
CA LEU A 111 -2.29 -0.95 -3.00
C LEU A 111 -2.00 0.17 -2.00
N MET A 112 -2.63 0.12 -0.83
CA MET A 112 -2.41 1.11 0.24
C MET A 112 -0.98 1.09 0.76
N VAL A 113 -0.38 -0.10 0.95
CA VAL A 113 1.02 -0.24 1.37
C VAL A 113 1.95 0.32 0.31
N ILE A 114 1.77 -0.03 -0.96
CA ILE A 114 2.63 0.44 -2.05
C ILE A 114 2.48 1.97 -2.22
N GLY A 115 1.26 2.49 -2.18
CA GLY A 115 1.00 3.93 -2.21
C GLY A 115 1.58 4.67 -1.00
N GLY A 116 1.52 4.06 0.18
CA GLY A 116 2.15 4.57 1.40
C GLY A 116 3.67 4.62 1.30
N LEU A 117 4.30 3.57 0.77
CA LEU A 117 5.74 3.52 0.50
C LEU A 117 6.15 4.57 -0.53
N ALA A 118 5.38 4.74 -1.60
CA ALA A 118 5.59 5.78 -2.59
C ALA A 118 5.50 7.18 -1.98
N SER A 119 4.47 7.45 -1.16
CA SER A 119 4.29 8.72 -0.46
C SER A 119 5.45 9.00 0.51
N SER A 120 5.91 7.99 1.25
CA SER A 120 7.08 8.08 2.11
C SER A 120 8.35 8.42 1.31
N ALA A 121 8.59 7.74 0.19
CA ALA A 121 9.72 8.00 -0.69
C ALA A 121 9.69 9.43 -1.28
N ILE A 122 8.52 9.93 -1.68
CA ILE A 122 8.33 11.31 -2.13
C ILE A 122 8.64 12.29 -0.98
N ARG A 123 8.14 12.03 0.22
CA ARG A 123 8.34 12.90 1.38
C ARG A 123 9.82 12.98 1.76
N THR A 124 10.50 11.85 1.86
CA THR A 124 11.92 11.78 2.16
C THR A 124 12.75 12.39 1.02
N GLY A 125 12.48 12.02 -0.23
CA GLY A 125 13.17 12.58 -1.40
C GLY A 125 13.01 14.09 -1.52
N GLY A 126 11.82 14.62 -1.25
CA GLY A 126 11.54 16.06 -1.20
C GLY A 126 12.33 16.78 -0.11
N GLN A 127 12.41 16.22 1.10
CA GLN A 127 13.22 16.78 2.19
C GLN A 127 14.71 16.82 1.85
N LEU A 128 15.25 15.76 1.23
CA LEU A 128 16.64 15.73 0.77
C LEU A 128 16.89 16.74 -0.36
N ALA A 129 15.91 16.94 -1.26
CA ALA A 129 16.04 17.88 -2.38
C ALA A 129 15.94 19.36 -1.97
N LEU A 130 15.23 19.65 -0.86
CA LEU A 130 14.88 21.00 -0.40
C LEU A 130 15.68 21.46 0.85
N TYR A 131 16.54 20.62 1.42
CA TYR A 131 17.24 20.87 2.70
C TYR A 131 17.94 22.25 2.75
N ASP A 132 18.61 22.67 1.67
CA ASP A 132 19.36 23.94 1.61
C ASP A 132 18.46 25.19 1.51
N LEU A 133 17.23 25.06 1.01
CA LEU A 133 16.31 26.20 0.84
C LEU A 133 15.74 26.71 2.17
N GLN A 134 15.51 25.82 3.14
CA GLN A 134 15.02 26.22 4.46
C GLN A 134 16.11 26.94 5.26
N VAL A 135 17.32 26.37 5.29
CA VAL A 135 18.45 26.91 6.07
C VAL A 135 18.86 28.30 5.57
N LYS A 136 18.89 28.52 4.24
CA LYS A 136 19.20 29.85 3.67
C LYS A 136 18.16 30.91 4.00
N ARG A 137 16.88 30.53 4.10
CA ARG A 137 15.80 31.45 4.47
C ARG A 137 15.88 31.84 5.95
N PHE A 138 16.19 30.89 6.83
CA PHE A 138 16.42 31.17 8.25
C PHE A 138 17.66 32.03 8.50
N ALA A 139 18.77 31.77 7.80
CA ALA A 139 19.98 32.59 7.90
C ALA A 139 19.74 34.04 7.45
N ARG A 140 18.94 34.23 6.38
CA ARG A 140 18.59 35.56 5.88
C ARG A 140 17.73 36.33 6.86
N LEU A 141 16.74 35.68 7.48
CA LEU A 141 15.88 36.28 8.50
C LEU A 141 16.65 36.64 9.78
N LEU A 142 17.60 35.79 10.21
CA LEU A 142 18.46 36.10 11.36
C LEU A 142 19.40 37.27 11.08
N MET A 143 19.96 37.38 9.87
CA MET A 143 20.79 38.52 9.48
C MET A 143 19.99 39.82 9.45
N GLU A 144 18.75 39.78 8.96
CA GLU A 144 17.85 40.93 8.89
C GLU A 144 17.47 41.44 10.30
N GLU A 145 17.16 40.54 11.24
CA GLU A 145 16.86 40.89 12.63
C GLU A 145 18.07 41.50 13.36
N VAL A 146 19.27 40.92 13.17
CA VAL A 146 20.50 41.42 13.80
C VAL A 146 20.89 42.78 13.24
N GLN A 147 20.70 43.01 11.95
CA GLN A 147 21.01 44.28 11.31
C GLN A 147 20.02 45.39 11.71
N HIS A 148 18.74 45.06 11.87
CA HIS A 148 17.72 45.99 12.35
C HIS A 148 17.94 46.39 13.82
N LYS A 149 18.44 45.47 14.66
CA LYS A 149 18.77 45.76 16.07
C LYS A 149 20.02 46.64 16.24
N ASN A 150 20.93 46.66 15.27
CA ASN A 150 22.18 47.42 15.35
C ASN A 150 22.05 48.88 14.84
N ASN A 151 20.94 49.20 14.16
CA ASN A 151 20.64 50.52 13.61
C ASN A 151 19.54 51.29 14.40
N SER A 152 19.15 50.78 15.57
CA SER A 152 18.15 51.38 16.46
C SER A 152 18.72 51.59 17.84
#